data_AF-A0A644V665-F1
#
_entry.id   AF-A0A644V665-F1
#
_cell.length_a   1.000
_cell.length_b   1.000
_cell.length_c   1.000
_cell.angle_alpha   90.00
_cell.angle_beta   90.00
_cell.angle_gamma   90.00
#
_symmetry.space_group_name_H-M   'P 1'
#
loop_
_entity.id
_entity.type
_entity.pdbx_description
1 polymer ?
#
loop_
_entity_poly.entity_id
_entity_poly.type
_entity_poly.pdbx_seq_one_letter_code
_entity_poly.pdbx_strand_id
1 'polypeptide(L)'
;MQNASVRLSDIPTGRSASVLGFIDGTNFGFQSRLLELGLTRGCLVRVTGLAPLGDPMMISVRGCQLALRKKDAADICVAAV
;
A
#
# COMPACT_ATOMS: atom_id res chain seq x y z
N MET A 1 16.07 0.50 -16.75
CA MET A 1 16.41 1.01 -15.42
C MET A 1 15.52 0.28 -14.42
N GLN A 2 16.09 -0.59 -13.59
CA GLN A 2 15.34 -1.42 -12.63
C GLN A 2 14.93 -0.55 -11.45
N ASN A 3 13.73 0.02 -11.47
CA ASN A 3 13.14 0.53 -10.25
C ASN A 3 12.80 -0.68 -9.39
N ALA A 4 13.57 -0.90 -8.32
CA ALA A 4 13.31 -1.98 -7.37
C ALA A 4 11.92 -1.75 -6.75
N SER A 5 10.94 -2.57 -7.15
CA SER A 5 9.62 -2.57 -6.53
C SER A 5 9.70 -3.32 -5.20
N VAL A 6 9.25 -2.68 -4.13
CA VAL A 6 9.12 -3.28 -2.80
C VAL A 6 7.65 -3.45 -2.46
N ARG A 7 7.33 -4.20 -1.40
CA ARG A 7 5.95 -4.35 -0.92
C ARG A 7 5.56 -3.18 -0.04
N LEU A 8 4.29 -2.78 -0.07
CA LEU A 8 3.78 -1.76 0.85
C LEU A 8 3.95 -2.19 2.31
N SER A 9 3.83 -3.49 2.61
CA SER A 9 4.07 -4.06 3.95
C SER A 9 5.46 -3.81 4.52
N ASP A 10 6.45 -3.54 3.66
CA ASP A 10 7.85 -3.37 4.02
C ASP A 10 8.22 -1.88 4.20
N ILE A 11 7.29 -0.97 3.92
CA ILE A 11 7.50 0.47 4.09
C ILE A 11 7.42 0.85 5.58
N PRO A 12 8.47 1.49 6.14
CA PRO A 12 8.45 1.95 7.51
C PRO A 12 7.41 3.04 7.76
N THR A 13 6.95 3.14 9.01
CA THR A 13 6.06 4.22 9.44
C THR A 13 6.71 5.59 9.21
N GLY A 14 5.90 6.57 8.82
CA GLY A 14 6.33 7.93 8.50
C GLY A 14 6.85 8.11 7.08
N ARG A 15 7.09 7.04 6.31
CA ARG A 15 7.57 7.10 4.93
C ARG A 15 6.43 7.10 3.90
N SER A 16 6.75 7.60 2.72
CA SER A 16 5.86 7.65 1.56
C SER A 16 6.37 6.72 0.46
N ALA A 17 5.45 6.17 -0.31
CA ALA A 17 5.76 5.34 -1.47
C ALA A 17 4.76 5.63 -2.60
N SER A 18 5.15 5.38 -3.84
CA SER A 18 4.28 5.48 -5.01
C SER A 18 3.79 4.09 -5.42
N VAL A 19 2.49 3.94 -5.61
CA VAL A 19 1.87 2.66 -6.00
C VAL A 19 2.26 2.30 -7.43
N LEU A 20 2.86 1.13 -7.62
CA LEU A 20 3.19 0.57 -8.94
C LEU A 20 2.11 -0.40 -9.44
N GLY A 21 1.41 -1.07 -8.52
CA GLY A 21 0.34 -2.00 -8.85
C GLY A 21 0.18 -3.08 -7.80
N PHE A 22 -0.42 -4.20 -8.20
CA PHE A 22 -0.65 -5.38 -7.37
C PHE A 22 0.19 -6.55 -7.89
N ILE A 23 0.44 -7.53 -7.03
CA ILE A 23 1.09 -8.79 -7.41
C ILE A 23 0.14 -9.61 -8.30
N ASP A 24 0.71 -10.43 -9.20
CA ASP A 24 -0.07 -11.36 -10.00
C ASP A 24 -0.78 -12.39 -9.12
N GLY A 25 -2.07 -12.63 -9.38
CA GLY A 25 -2.89 -13.56 -8.60
C GLY A 25 -3.61 -12.95 -7.38
N THR A 26 -3.39 -11.66 -7.07
CA THR A 26 -4.17 -10.97 -6.04
C THR A 26 -5.66 -10.98 -6.37
N ASN A 27 -6.51 -11.18 -5.36
CA ASN A 27 -7.97 -11.25 -5.54
C ASN A 27 -8.55 -10.00 -6.24
N PHE A 28 -9.30 -10.20 -7.33
CA PHE A 28 -9.85 -9.11 -8.14
C PHE A 28 -10.83 -8.19 -7.36
N GLY A 29 -11.64 -8.75 -6.46
CA GLY A 29 -12.57 -7.98 -5.62
C GLY A 29 -11.83 -7.06 -4.66
N PHE A 30 -10.73 -7.55 -4.07
CA PHE A 30 -9.86 -6.73 -3.23
C PHE A 30 -9.18 -5.62 -4.02
N GLN A 31 -8.61 -5.91 -5.19
CA GLN A 31 -8.01 -4.89 -6.07
C GLN A 31 -9.02 -3.82 -6.47
N SER A 32 -10.21 -4.24 -6.93
CA SER A 32 -11.29 -3.33 -7.33
C SER A 32 -11.68 -2.41 -6.19
N ARG A 33 -11.82 -2.95 -4.97
CA ARG A 33 -12.14 -2.13 -3.80
C ARG A 33 -11.06 -1.11 -3.47
N LEU A 34 -9.78 -1.49 -3.56
CA LEU A 34 -8.68 -0.55 -3.34
C LEU A 34 -8.62 0.54 -4.41
N LEU A 35 -8.90 0.21 -5.67
CA LEU A 35 -8.99 1.18 -6.76
C LEU A 35 -10.13 2.18 -6.52
N GLU A 36 -11.31 1.71 -6.08
CA GLU A 36 -12.44 2.56 -5.68
C GLU A 36 -12.08 3.51 -4.54
N LEU A 37 -11.26 3.05 -3.58
CA LEU A 37 -10.78 3.85 -2.46
C LEU A 37 -9.65 4.84 -2.86
N GLY A 38 -9.23 4.84 -4.14
CA GLY A 38 -8.25 5.77 -4.68
C GLY A 38 -6.81 5.26 -4.67
N LEU A 39 -6.58 3.99 -4.35
CA LEU A 39 -5.26 3.35 -4.36
C LEU A 39 -4.92 2.87 -5.78
N THR A 40 -4.73 3.84 -6.67
CA THR A 40 -4.43 3.62 -8.08
C THR A 40 -2.93 3.69 -8.36
N ARG A 41 -2.49 3.13 -9.49
CA ARG A 41 -1.11 3.30 -9.97
C ARG A 41 -0.71 4.77 -10.02
N GLY A 42 0.52 5.07 -9.59
CA GLY A 42 1.09 6.41 -9.48
C GLY A 42 0.61 7.22 -8.27
N CYS A 43 -0.33 6.70 -7.47
CA CYS A 43 -0.76 7.40 -6.26
C CYS A 43 0.32 7.36 -5.19
N LEU A 44 0.55 8.50 -4.53
CA LEU A 44 1.39 8.57 -3.36
C LEU A 44 0.61 8.10 -2.14
N VAL A 45 1.20 7.14 -1.42
CA VAL A 45 0.68 6.59 -0.17
C VAL A 45 1.68 6.86 0.94
N ARG A 46 1.20 7.25 2.12
CA ARG A 46 2.05 7.50 3.29
C ARG A 46 1.68 6.54 4.39
N VAL A 47 2.66 5.82 4.94
CA VAL A 47 2.42 4.97 6.11
C VAL A 47 2.34 5.88 7.34
N THR A 48 1.15 5.98 7.93
CA THR A 48 0.89 6.85 9.08
C THR A 48 1.13 6.14 10.40
N GLY A 49 1.05 4.81 10.43
CA GLY A 49 1.31 4.04 11.64
C GLY A 49 1.15 2.54 11.44
N LEU A 50 1.44 1.80 12.50
CA LEU A 50 1.16 0.38 12.64
C LEU A 50 0.39 0.18 13.95
N ALA A 51 -0.52 -0.78 13.98
CA ALA A 51 -1.15 -1.18 15.24
C ALA A 51 -0.08 -1.70 16.23
N PRO A 52 -0.38 -1.75 17.55
CA PRO A 52 0.58 -2.18 18.58
C PRO A 52 1.18 -3.57 18.35
N LEU A 53 0.42 -4.47 17.72
CA LEU A 53 0.85 -5.84 17.38
C LEU A 53 1.42 -5.96 15.95
N GLY A 54 1.58 -4.85 15.24
CA GLY A 54 2.14 -4.80 13.88
C GLY A 54 1.14 -5.03 12.74
N ASP A 55 -0.14 -5.28 13.04
CA ASP A 55 -1.24 -5.43 12.07
C ASP A 55 -2.55 -4.91 12.68
N PRO A 56 -3.35 -4.10 11.96
CA PRO A 56 -3.16 -3.57 10.61
C PRO A 56 -2.16 -2.41 10.52
N MET A 57 -1.74 -2.11 9.29
CA MET A 57 -1.00 -0.89 8.96
C MET A 57 -1.94 0.25 8.58
N MET A 58 -1.64 1.45 9.05
CA MET A 58 -2.37 2.66 8.72
C MET A 58 -1.66 3.39 7.58
N ILE A 59 -2.40 3.70 6.53
CA ILE A 59 -1.92 4.44 5.37
C ILE A 59 -2.81 5.64 5.07
N SER A 60 -2.22 6.69 4.53
CA SER A 60 -2.91 7.85 4.00
C SER A 60 -2.83 7.82 2.48
N VAL A 61 -3.97 7.87 1.81
CA VAL A 61 -4.10 7.86 0.35
C VAL A 61 -5.05 8.99 -0.03
N ARG A 62 -4.57 9.98 -0.80
CA ARG A 62 -5.36 11.15 -1.26
C ARG A 62 -6.14 11.87 -0.15
N GLY A 63 -5.57 11.95 1.06
CA GLY A 63 -6.20 12.60 2.22
C GLY A 63 -7.14 11.69 3.02
N CYS A 64 -7.39 10.45 2.59
CA CYS A 64 -8.14 9.45 3.32
C CYS A 64 -7.21 8.54 4.12
N GLN A 65 -7.57 8.22 5.37
CA GLN A 65 -6.87 7.20 6.16
C GLN A 65 -7.52 5.83 5.90
N LEU A 66 -6.70 4.84 5.62
CA LEU A 66 -7.11 3.45 5.42
C LEU A 66 -6.32 2.56 6.37
N ALA A 67 -7.03 1.65 7.03
CA ALA A 67 -6.41 0.55 7.75
C ALA A 67 -6.35 -0.66 6.82
N LEU A 68 -5.14 -1.10 6.49
CA LEU A 68 -4.90 -2.25 5.62
C LEU A 68 -4.23 -3.36 6.41
N ARG A 69 -4.72 -4.60 6.28
CA ARG A 69 -3.99 -5.72 6.91
C ARG A 69 -2.63 -5.86 6.25
N LYS A 70 -1.62 -6.23 7.02
CA LYS A 70 -0.24 -6.40 6.56
C LYS A 70 -0.14 -7.44 5.44
N LYS A 71 -0.97 -8.49 5.49
CA LYS A 71 -1.08 -9.50 4.41
C LYS A 71 -1.58 -8.87 3.10
N ASP A 72 -2.56 -7.98 3.19
CA ASP A 72 -3.19 -7.32 2.05
C ASP A 72 -2.23 -6.26 1.46
N ALA A 73 -1.44 -5.61 2.31
CA ALA A 73 -0.38 -4.70 1.90
C ALA A 73 0.82 -5.41 1.26
N ALA A 74 1.04 -6.68 1.58
CA ALA A 74 2.09 -7.49 0.94
C ALA A 74 1.79 -7.73 -0.55
N ASP A 75 0.52 -7.66 -0.95
CA ASP A 75 0.05 -7.81 -2.33
C ASP A 75 0.16 -6.53 -3.16
N ILE A 76 0.65 -5.43 -2.58
CA ILE A 76 0.75 -4.12 -3.23
C ILE A 76 2.23 -3.80 -3.49
N CYS A 77 2.56 -3.63 -4.76
CA CYS A 77 3.88 -3.22 -5.22
C CYS A 77 3.99 -1.68 -5.20
N VAL A 78 5.04 -1.17 -4.58
CA VAL A 78 5.31 0.26 -4.46
C VAL A 78 6.78 0.58 -4.74
N ALA A 79 7.06 1.84 -5.09
CA ALA A 79 8.39 2.41 -5.12
C ALA A 79 8.53 3.39 -3.95
N ALA A 80 9.52 3.18 -3.08
CA ALA A 80 9.83 4.14 -2.02
C ALA A 80 10.27 5.48 -2.64
N VAL A 81 9.84 6.58 -2.02
CA VAL A 81 10.15 7.96 -2.42
C VAL A 81 11.00 8.63 -1.35
#